data_AF-A0A317CVP3-F1
#
_entry.id   AF-A0A317CVP3-F1
#
_cell.length_a   1.000
_cell.length_b   1.000
_cell.length_c   1.000
_cell.angle_alpha   90.00
_cell.angle_beta   90.00
_cell.angle_gamma   90.00
#
_symmetry.space_group_name_H-M   'P 1'
#
loop_
_entity.id
_entity.type
_entity.pdbx_description
1 polymer ?
#
loop_
_entity_poly.entity_id
_entity_poly.type
_entity_poly.pdbx_seq_one_letter_code
_entity_poly.pdbx_strand_id
1 'polypeptide(L)' 'MAYPVNNDCPASHPVPVPKLRQVIRYPANGDPARFRLASGAGYTMHGDFFNVWPVAEMERRVRDCIRPIIKCGVSGTP' A
#
# COMPACT_ATOMS: atom_id res chain seq x y z
N MET A 1 13.76 4.11 -7.85
CA MET A 1 12.37 4.46 -7.50
C MET A 1 12.31 5.96 -7.28
N ALA A 2 11.26 6.62 -7.73
CA ALA A 2 11.06 8.05 -7.56
C ALA A 2 9.64 8.33 -7.06
N TYR A 3 9.48 9.42 -6.31
CA TYR A 3 8.17 9.95 -5.96
C TYR A 3 7.54 10.67 -7.15
N PRO A 4 6.20 10.67 -7.27
CA PRO A 4 5.53 11.41 -8.33
C PRO A 4 5.74 12.92 -8.17
N VAL A 5 5.83 13.63 -9.28
CA VAL A 5 5.86 15.08 -9.35
C VAL A 5 4.59 15.52 -10.05
N ASN A 6 3.80 16.42 -9.43
CA ASN A 6 2.48 16.83 -9.94
C ASN A 6 1.54 15.65 -10.26
N ASN A 7 1.57 14.61 -9.42
CA ASN A 7 0.84 13.35 -9.59
C ASN A 7 1.23 12.48 -10.80
N ASP A 8 2.34 12.81 -11.48
CA ASP A 8 2.85 12.04 -12.61
C ASP A 8 4.22 11.41 -12.36
N CYS A 9 4.51 10.39 -13.17
CA CYS A 9 5.82 9.75 -13.20
C CYS A 9 6.86 10.70 -13.83
N PRO A 10 8.01 10.97 -13.17
CA PRO A 10 9.07 11.75 -13.80
C PRO A 10 9.67 10.98 -14.98
N ALA A 11 10.22 11.69 -15.96
CA ALA A 11 10.77 11.08 -17.18
C ALA A 11 11.87 10.03 -16.91
N SER A 12 12.61 10.16 -15.81
CA SER A 12 13.62 9.17 -15.39
C SER A 12 13.04 7.88 -14.83
N HIS A 13 11.75 7.86 -14.48
CA HIS A 13 11.02 6.71 -13.93
C HIS A 13 9.60 6.65 -14.55
N PRO A 14 9.48 6.35 -15.85
CA PRO A 14 8.24 6.56 -16.60
C PRO A 14 7.16 5.50 -16.36
N VAL A 15 7.44 4.47 -15.55
CA VAL A 15 6.53 3.36 -15.30
C VAL A 15 5.88 3.52 -13.93
N PRO A 16 4.54 3.72 -13.85
CA PRO A 16 3.86 3.77 -12.57
C PRO A 16 3.86 2.39 -11.90
N VAL A 17 4.11 2.38 -10.59
CA VAL A 17 4.01 1.18 -9.75
C VAL A 17 2.93 1.39 -8.68
N PRO A 18 2.22 0.33 -8.25
CA PRO A 18 1.21 0.45 -7.20
C PRO A 18 1.83 1.00 -5.90
N LYS A 19 1.16 1.99 -5.29
CA LYS A 19 1.51 2.46 -3.96
C LYS A 19 0.97 1.48 -2.91
N LEU A 20 1.88 0.78 -2.24
CA LEU A 20 1.53 -0.05 -1.09
C LEU A 20 1.36 0.82 0.15
N ARG A 21 0.29 0.59 0.90
CA ARG A 21 0.03 1.25 2.19
C ARG A 21 -0.46 0.23 3.20
N GLN A 22 0.33 -0.01 4.24
CA GLN A 22 -0.09 -0.79 5.39
C GLN A 22 -0.82 0.13 6.37
N VAL A 23 -2.07 -0.19 6.67
CA VAL A 23 -2.87 0.54 7.66
C VAL A 23 -3.26 -0.44 8.75
N ILE A 24 -2.71 -0.25 9.94
CA ILE A 24 -3.06 -1.05 11.11
C ILE A 24 -3.90 -0.18 12.03
N ARG A 25 -5.08 -0.68 12.42
CA ARG A 25 -5.97 -0.02 13.36
C ARG A 25 -6.00 -0.84 14.63
N TYR A 26 -5.53 -0.26 15.73
CA TYR A 26 -5.62 -0.86 17.05
C TYR A 26 -6.81 -0.25 17.80
N PRO A 27 -7.60 -1.04 18.54
CA PRO A 27 -8.49 -0.47 19.55
C PRO A 27 -7.64 0.26 20.58
N ALA A 28 -7.98 1.51 20.85
CA ALA A 28 -7.26 2.39 21.76
C ALA A 28 -8.15 2.74 22.95
N ASN A 29 -7.61 2.61 24.16
CA ASN A 29 -8.23 3.10 25.39
C ASN A 29 -7.31 4.14 26.03
N GLY A 30 -7.85 5.26 26.52
CA GLY A 30 -7.09 6.36 27.13
C GLY A 30 -6.68 7.45 26.13
N ASP A 31 -5.77 8.34 26.57
CA ASP A 31 -5.31 9.51 25.81
C ASP A 31 -4.28 9.15 24.72
N PRO A 32 -4.62 9.28 23.41
CA PRO A 32 -3.73 8.93 22.30
C PRO A 32 -2.49 9.81 22.21
N ALA A 33 -2.49 11.02 22.78
CA ALA A 33 -1.31 11.90 22.76
C ALA A 33 -0.12 11.31 23.54
N ARG A 34 -0.37 10.32 24.40
CA ARG A 34 0.66 9.62 25.18
C ARG A 34 1.13 8.31 24.55
N PHE A 35 0.54 7.90 23.43
CA PHE A 35 0.96 6.67 22.76
C PHE A 35 2.29 6.86 22.05
N ARG A 36 3.12 5.83 22.12
CA ARG A 36 4.40 5.75 21.43
C ARG A 36 4.59 4.33 20.90
N LEU A 37 5.27 4.20 19.77
CA LEU A 37 5.72 2.89 19.34
C LEU A 37 6.83 2.42 20.28
N ALA A 38 6.88 1.12 20.58
CA ALA A 38 8.00 0.53 21.32
C ALA A 38 9.34 0.74 20.58
N SER A 39 9.28 0.80 19.24
CA SER A 39 10.40 1.10 18.35
C SER A 39 10.75 2.60 18.24
N GLY A 40 10.04 3.50 18.94
CA GLY A 40 10.32 4.94 18.90
C GLY A 40 9.46 5.72 17.90
N ALA A 41 10.11 6.49 17.02
CA ALA A 41 9.42 7.39 16.08
C ALA A 41 8.63 6.64 15.01
N GLY A 42 7.64 7.30 14.38
CA GLY A 42 6.75 6.64 13.41
C GLY A 42 7.45 5.97 12.22
N TYR A 43 8.58 6.50 11.78
CA TYR A 43 9.36 5.95 10.66
C TYR A 43 10.12 4.65 11.01
N THR A 44 10.14 4.25 12.28
CA THR A 44 10.75 2.98 12.69
C THR A 44 9.76 1.81 12.57
N MET A 45 8.49 2.08 12.27
CA MET A 45 7.54 1.05 11.88
C MET A 45 7.91 0.50 10.51
N HIS A 46 8.12 -0.81 10.44
CA HIS A 46 8.44 -1.52 9.20
C HIS A 46 7.28 -2.42 8.78
N GLY A 47 7.14 -2.60 7.48
CA GLY A 47 6.16 -3.48 6.88
C GLY A 47 6.74 -4.15 5.64
N ASP A 48 6.64 -5.47 5.60
CA ASP A 48 7.09 -6.26 4.46
C ASP A 48 5.92 -6.58 3.53
N PHE A 49 6.19 -6.58 2.23
CA PHE A 49 5.29 -7.07 1.22
C PHE A 49 5.98 -8.17 0.42
N PHE A 50 5.33 -9.33 0.34
CA PHE A 50 5.76 -10.44 -0.47
C PHE A 50 4.71 -10.72 -1.55
N ASN A 51 5.09 -10.59 -2.81
CA ASN A 51 4.24 -10.99 -3.91
C ASN A 51 4.48 -12.46 -4.27
N VAL A 52 3.52 -13.31 -3.91
CA VAL A 52 3.56 -14.76 -4.17
C VAL A 52 2.33 -15.24 -4.94
N TRP A 53 1.70 -14.33 -5.69
CA TRP A 53 0.51 -14.63 -6.49
C TRP A 53 0.87 -15.45 -7.74
N PRO A 54 0.03 -16.43 -8.14
CA PRO A 54 0.10 -16.95 -9.50
C PRO A 54 0.02 -15.79 -10.51
N VAL A 55 0.84 -15.81 -11.56
CA VAL A 55 0.96 -14.68 -12.51
C VAL A 55 -0.40 -14.28 -13.09
N ALA A 56 -1.21 -15.26 -13.50
CA ALA A 56 -2.56 -15.01 -14.03
C ALA A 56 -3.50 -14.35 -13.02
N GLU A 57 -3.39 -14.71 -11.73
CA GLU A 57 -4.18 -14.10 -10.66
C GLU A 57 -3.76 -12.65 -10.40
N MET A 58 -2.44 -12.39 -10.43
CA MET A 58 -1.90 -11.03 -10.32
C MET A 58 -2.39 -10.16 -11.49
N GLU A 59 -2.31 -10.65 -12.73
CA GLU A 59 -2.76 -9.94 -13.92
C GLU A 59 -4.26 -9.62 -13.85
N ARG A 60 -5.10 -10.58 -13.42
CA ARG A 60 -6.54 -10.35 -13.23
C ARG A 60 -6.78 -9.18 -12.27
N ARG A 61 -6.15 -9.21 -11.09
CA ARG A 61 -6.35 -8.15 -10.07
C ARG A 61 -5.79 -6.80 -10.49
N VAL A 62 -4.66 -6.77 -11.21
CA VAL A 62 -4.13 -5.52 -11.77
C VAL A 62 -5.14 -4.90 -12.73
N ARG A 63 -5.70 -5.71 -13.64
CA ARG A 63 -6.68 -5.25 -14.63
C ARG A 63 -8.01 -4.85 -14.01
N ASP A 64 -8.56 -5.66 -13.11
CA ASP A 64 -9.94 -5.54 -12.66
C ASP A 64 -10.08 -4.69 -11.38
N CYS A 65 -8.99 -4.52 -10.62
CA CYS A 65 -9.01 -3.80 -9.34
C CYS A 65 -8.06 -2.59 -9.31
N ILE A 66 -6.78 -2.80 -9.62
CA ILE A 66 -5.75 -1.77 -9.39
C ILE A 66 -5.83 -0.65 -10.42
N ARG A 67 -5.86 -0.97 -11.72
CA ARG A 67 -5.98 0.01 -12.81
C ARG A 67 -7.27 0.85 -12.73
N PRO A 68 -8.46 0.27 -12.47
CA PRO A 68 -9.70 1.04 -12.35
C PRO A 68 -9.90 1.66 -10.96
N ILE A 69 -8.96 1.48 -10.01
CA ILE A 69 -9.01 2.05 -8.66
C ILE A 69 -10.24 1.53 -7.88
N ILE A 70 -10.46 0.21 -7.93
CA ILE A 70 -11.56 -0.47 -7.24
C ILE A 70 -10.99 -1.24 -6.04
N LYS A 71 -11.64 -1.08 -4.89
CA LYS A 71 -11.35 -1.87 -3.68
C LYS A 71 -12.03 -3.23 -3.79
N CYS A 72 -11.37 -4.18 -4.46
CA CYS A 72 -11.87 -5.54 -4.58
C CYS A 72 -11.96 -6.28 -3.23
N GLY A 73 -12.88 -7.25 -3.19
CA GLY A 73 -13.04 -8.17 -2.05
C GLY A 73 -11.90 -9.18 -1.93
N VAL A 74 -12.03 -10.09 -0.96
CA VAL A 74 -11.02 -11.14 -0.68
C VAL A 74 -10.75 -12.04 -1.90
N SER A 75 -11.79 -12.32 -2.70
CA SER A 75 -11.73 -13.07 -3.97
C SER A 75 -11.02 -12.32 -5.10
N GLY A 76 -10.80 -11.01 -4.97
CA GLY A 76 -10.19 -10.19 -6.02
C GLY A 76 -11.15 -9.85 -7.14
N THR A 77 -12.44 -9.81 -6.82
CA THR A 77 -13.50 -9.31 -7.67
C THR A 77 -13.94 -7.94 -7.13
N PRO A 78 -14.35 -7.01 -8.01
CA PRO A 78 -14.98 -5.74 -7.63
C PRO A 78 -16.11 -5.90 -6.61
#